data_AF-A0A5M9QJW7-F1
#
_entry.id   AF-A0A5M9QJW7-F1
#
_cell.length_a   1.000
_cell.length_b   1.000
_cell.length_c   1.000
_cell.angle_alpha   90.00
_cell.angle_beta   90.00
_cell.angle_gamma   90.00
#
_symmetry.space_group_name_H-M   'P 1'
#
loop_
_entity.id
_entity.type
_entity.pdbx_description
1 polymer ?
#
loop_
_entity_poly.entity_id
_entity_poly.type
_entity_poly.pdbx_seq_one_letter_code
_entity_poly.pdbx_strand_id
1 'polypeptide(L)'
;MASTSSDSPLQLFLSDYANLYVCKVTSIAKEQPADSPAYYEQKGLDVELWFLITDMRELVRDDFTSVRDNFLANFITLHNNRTFAIYGNDYTYPLFITLKSNQSYFTQDESHYHNMFKTNEQIQIRQHLIDYIFGTKLANALLPDSMESLINAEIEYLANRENPLYDCTGIVLLYAKSMEQEIMRFYRALFATLVEFESTLTEVESPLAAITYSVHEIESSVQEWLEGKAKSTPALGTTKHLRKCAQQVLEQWKYDKAYKLDSSLNKHDISYFAGIKLGSFINTLQAIRNPAAHARSPSLAQASTLRERILGIGQESVLITLLLALSALQAPRIS
;
A
#
# COMPACT_ATOMS: atom_id res chain seq x y z
N MET A 1 -3.39 21.87 27.16
CA MET A 1 -2.92 20.99 26.07
C MET A 1 -2.24 21.87 25.05
N ALA A 2 -1.02 21.54 24.61
CA ALA A 2 -0.39 22.25 23.51
C ALA A 2 -1.27 22.08 22.26
N SER A 3 -1.61 23.18 21.58
CA SER A 3 -2.29 23.12 20.30
C SER A 3 -1.31 22.54 19.28
N THR A 4 -1.48 21.26 18.94
CA THR A 4 -0.72 20.63 17.85
C THR A 4 -1.46 20.84 16.53
N SER A 5 -0.71 20.96 15.44
CA SER A 5 -1.24 21.13 14.08
C SER A 5 -0.26 20.56 13.05
N SER A 6 -0.64 20.55 11.77
CA SER A 6 0.27 20.16 10.69
C SER A 6 1.51 21.07 10.59
N ASP A 7 1.34 22.37 10.84
CA ASP A 7 2.41 23.38 10.75
C ASP A 7 3.32 23.40 11.99
N SER A 8 2.79 22.95 13.13
CA SER A 8 3.53 22.83 14.39
C SER A 8 3.18 21.48 15.04
N PRO A 9 3.70 20.36 14.50
CA PRO A 9 3.37 19.03 14.97
C PRO A 9 4.06 18.74 16.31
N LEU A 10 3.37 18.00 17.17
CA LEU A 10 3.92 17.42 18.38
C LEU A 10 4.82 16.23 18.02
N GLN A 11 6.01 16.18 18.63
CA GLN A 11 6.93 15.03 18.50
C GLN A 11 6.67 14.06 19.65
N LEU A 12 6.06 12.91 19.35
CA LEU A 12 5.83 11.84 20.32
C LEU A 12 6.95 10.81 20.20
N PHE A 13 7.73 10.63 21.26
CA PHE A 13 8.78 9.60 21.31
C PHE A 13 8.22 8.29 21.85
N LEU A 14 8.51 7.19 21.16
CA LEU A 14 8.16 5.83 21.57
C LEU A 14 9.44 5.02 21.74
N SER A 15 9.58 4.33 22.88
CA SER A 15 10.81 3.62 23.23
C SER A 15 10.53 2.43 24.14
N ASP A 16 11.18 1.32 23.87
CA ASP A 16 11.35 0.17 24.77
C ASP A 16 12.75 0.13 25.41
N TYR A 17 13.49 1.24 25.26
CA TYR A 17 14.88 1.48 25.65
C TYR A 17 15.94 0.86 24.74
N ALA A 18 15.63 -0.13 23.90
CA ALA A 18 16.54 -0.63 22.87
C ALA A 18 16.28 0.03 21.50
N ASN A 19 15.03 0.37 21.27
CA ASN A 19 14.51 1.01 20.07
C ASN A 19 13.98 2.40 20.41
N LEU A 20 14.15 3.34 19.49
CA LEU A 20 13.61 4.68 19.62
C LEU A 20 12.98 5.15 18.33
N TYR A 21 11.74 5.61 18.43
CA TYR A 21 10.98 6.19 17.34
C TYR A 21 10.48 7.57 17.72
N VAL A 22 10.24 8.39 16.71
CA VAL A 22 9.54 9.67 16.85
C VAL A 22 8.38 9.72 15.87
N CYS A 23 7.21 10.15 16.35
CA CYS A 23 5.98 10.27 15.57
C CYS A 23 5.64 11.75 15.36
N LYS A 24 5.17 12.07 14.14
CA LYS A 24 4.61 13.38 13.78
C LYS A 24 3.12 13.39 14.12
N VAL A 25 2.77 13.98 15.26
CA VAL A 25 1.39 14.06 15.74
C VAL A 25 0.78 15.39 15.31
N THR A 26 -0.25 15.36 14.47
CA THR A 26 -0.91 16.56 13.93
C THR A 26 -2.21 16.91 14.63
N SER A 27 -2.82 15.96 15.36
CA SER A 27 -4.04 16.18 16.15
C SER A 27 -4.10 15.23 17.34
N ILE A 28 -4.85 15.65 18.37
CA ILE A 28 -5.14 14.86 19.57
C ILE A 28 -6.66 14.95 19.82
N ALA A 29 -7.32 13.81 19.90
CA ALA A 29 -8.75 13.72 20.15
C ALA A 29 -9.05 12.98 21.47
N LYS A 30 -10.16 13.34 22.13
CA LYS A 30 -10.68 12.57 23.27
C LYS A 30 -11.65 11.49 22.82
N GLU A 31 -12.43 11.80 21.80
CA GLU A 31 -13.35 10.86 21.17
C GLU A 31 -12.60 10.03 20.13
N GLN A 32 -13.04 8.79 19.97
CA GLN A 32 -12.44 7.83 19.05
C GLN A 32 -12.63 8.32 17.60
N PRO A 33 -11.54 8.63 16.89
CA PRO A 33 -11.65 9.20 15.54
C PRO A 33 -11.81 8.13 14.45
N ALA A 34 -11.54 6.86 14.75
CA ALA A 34 -11.58 5.74 13.81
C ALA A 34 -11.75 4.41 14.56
N ASP A 35 -12.13 3.35 13.85
CA ASP A 35 -12.26 2.01 14.42
C ASP A 35 -10.97 1.55 15.09
N SER A 36 -11.09 1.12 16.34
CA SER A 36 -9.99 0.60 17.14
C SER A 36 -9.88 -0.91 16.96
N PRO A 37 -8.69 -1.51 17.15
CA PRO A 37 -8.57 -2.96 17.20
C PRO A 37 -9.57 -3.57 18.19
N ALA A 38 -10.19 -4.71 17.80
CA ALA A 38 -11.25 -5.35 18.57
C ALA A 38 -10.87 -5.66 20.04
N TYR A 39 -9.58 -5.83 20.32
CA TYR A 39 -9.13 -6.09 21.69
C TYR A 39 -9.36 -4.93 22.66
N TYR A 40 -9.51 -3.68 22.19
CA TYR A 40 -9.83 -2.54 23.06
C TYR A 40 -11.20 -2.74 23.72
N GLU A 41 -12.21 -3.04 22.91
CA GLU A 41 -13.56 -3.35 23.39
C GLU A 41 -13.59 -4.65 24.19
N GLN A 42 -12.98 -5.73 23.66
CA GLN A 42 -12.97 -7.04 24.33
C GLN A 42 -12.34 -7.01 25.72
N LYS A 43 -11.35 -6.15 25.94
CA LYS A 43 -10.65 -6.00 27.23
C LYS A 43 -11.18 -4.84 28.07
N GLY A 44 -12.15 -4.07 27.57
CA GLY A 44 -12.67 -2.88 28.26
C GLY A 44 -11.56 -1.86 28.56
N LEU A 45 -10.66 -1.61 27.61
CA LEU A 45 -9.58 -0.65 27.79
C LEU A 45 -10.10 0.78 27.64
N ASP A 46 -10.04 1.55 28.72
CA ASP A 46 -10.34 2.98 28.69
C ASP A 46 -9.21 3.74 27.98
N VAL A 47 -9.57 4.51 26.95
CA VAL A 47 -8.63 5.36 26.21
C VAL A 47 -8.88 6.82 26.56
N GLU A 48 -7.87 7.47 27.13
CA GLU A 48 -7.96 8.87 27.52
C GLU A 48 -7.78 9.83 26.33
N LEU A 49 -6.87 9.48 25.40
CA LEU A 49 -6.45 10.32 24.29
C LEU A 49 -6.11 9.47 23.05
N TRP A 50 -6.51 9.99 21.89
CA TRP A 50 -6.19 9.46 20.57
C TRP A 50 -5.23 10.40 19.86
N PHE A 51 -4.10 9.88 19.37
CA PHE A 51 -3.11 10.65 18.61
C PHE A 51 -3.27 10.38 17.11
N LEU A 52 -3.43 11.44 16.31
CA LEU A 52 -3.36 11.33 14.86
C LEU A 52 -1.90 11.45 14.42
N ILE A 53 -1.30 10.32 14.03
CA ILE A 53 0.08 10.24 13.55
C ILE A 53 0.07 10.25 12.02
N THR A 54 0.78 11.20 11.41
CA THR A 54 0.88 11.31 9.94
C THR A 54 2.20 10.81 9.38
N ASP A 55 3.23 10.72 10.22
CA ASP A 55 4.54 10.15 9.85
C ASP A 55 5.22 9.59 11.11
N MET A 56 6.14 8.65 10.92
CA MET A 56 6.92 8.04 12.00
C MET A 56 8.31 7.69 11.49
N ARG A 57 9.32 8.00 12.31
CA ARG A 57 10.73 7.80 11.98
C ARG A 57 11.39 6.93 13.03
N GLU A 58 12.11 5.93 12.56
CA GLU A 58 13.02 5.13 13.37
C GLU A 58 14.33 5.90 13.56
N LEU A 59 14.74 6.10 14.82
CA LEU A 59 15.97 6.80 15.19
C LEU A 59 17.08 5.83 15.62
N VAL A 60 16.69 4.78 16.36
CA VAL A 60 17.59 3.73 16.83
C VAL A 60 16.86 2.39 16.79
N ARG A 61 17.56 1.34 16.36
CA ARG A 61 17.09 -0.05 16.40
C ARG A 61 18.06 -0.92 17.18
N ASP A 62 17.52 -1.68 18.14
CA ASP A 62 18.23 -2.70 18.93
C ASP A 62 19.57 -2.23 19.53
N ASP A 63 19.67 -0.97 19.94
CA ASP A 63 20.87 -0.39 20.54
C ASP A 63 20.54 0.48 21.76
N PHE A 64 20.46 -0.18 22.91
CA PHE A 64 20.21 0.47 24.20
C PHE A 64 21.25 1.54 24.54
N THR A 65 22.52 1.30 24.19
CA THR A 65 23.61 2.23 24.54
C THR A 65 23.42 3.54 23.78
N SER A 66 23.11 3.46 22.48
CA SER A 66 22.82 4.64 21.68
C SER A 66 21.55 5.38 22.15
N VAL A 67 20.45 4.66 22.46
CA VAL A 67 19.24 5.30 23.00
C VAL A 67 19.56 6.07 24.29
N ARG A 68 20.27 5.44 25.23
CA ARG A 68 20.63 6.05 26.52
C ARG A 68 21.54 7.27 26.33
N ASP A 69 22.64 7.11 25.62
CA ASP A 69 23.73 8.08 25.60
C ASP A 69 23.48 9.24 24.63
N ASN A 70 22.78 8.99 23.52
CA ASN A 70 22.59 9.99 22.47
C ASN A 70 21.22 10.68 22.51
N PHE A 71 20.17 9.99 22.98
CA PHE A 71 18.80 10.52 22.92
C PHE A 71 18.23 10.81 24.31
N LEU A 72 18.17 9.83 25.20
CA LEU A 72 17.61 10.04 26.54
C LEU A 72 18.43 11.04 27.35
N ALA A 73 19.75 11.04 27.19
CA ALA A 73 20.63 12.07 27.76
C ALA A 73 20.31 13.49 27.27
N ASN A 74 19.59 13.66 26.14
CA ASN A 74 19.15 14.94 25.61
C ASN A 74 17.78 15.39 26.14
N PHE A 75 17.07 14.55 26.89
CA PHE A 75 15.73 14.87 27.37
C PHE A 75 15.81 15.55 28.74
N ILE A 76 15.18 16.71 28.88
CA ILE A 76 14.92 17.37 30.15
C ILE A 76 13.47 17.08 30.52
N THR A 77 13.24 16.53 31.71
CA THR A 77 11.91 16.24 32.22
C THR A 77 11.40 17.43 33.03
N LEU A 78 10.09 17.71 32.96
CA LEU A 78 9.48 18.71 33.86
C LEU A 78 9.53 18.28 35.33
N HIS A 79 9.75 16.98 35.58
CA HIS A 79 9.99 16.43 36.90
C HIS A 79 11.38 16.85 37.40
N ASN A 80 11.42 17.93 38.18
CA ASN A 80 12.63 18.56 38.74
C ASN A 80 13.57 19.26 37.74
N ASN A 81 13.15 19.46 36.48
CA ASN A 81 13.93 20.13 35.44
C ASN A 81 15.33 19.50 35.24
N ARG A 82 15.40 18.17 35.34
CA ARG A 82 16.64 17.39 35.25
C ARG A 82 16.69 16.60 33.95
N THR A 83 17.88 16.12 33.63
CA THR A 83 18.03 15.16 32.53
C THR A 83 17.26 13.89 32.87
N PHE A 84 16.58 13.34 31.88
CA PHE A 84 15.89 12.06 31.99
C PHE A 84 16.86 10.99 32.49
N ALA A 85 16.39 10.16 33.42
CA ALA A 85 17.13 9.05 33.97
C ALA A 85 16.24 7.81 33.97
N ILE A 86 16.78 6.70 33.45
CA ILE A 86 16.05 5.44 33.26
C ILE A 86 15.60 4.83 34.60
N TYR A 87 16.39 5.03 35.65
CA TYR A 87 16.15 4.43 36.97
C TYR A 87 15.92 5.50 38.04
N GLY A 88 15.22 5.11 39.12
CA GLY A 88 15.14 5.89 40.35
C GLY A 88 14.25 7.13 40.29
N ASN A 89 13.31 7.21 39.34
CA ASN A 89 12.31 8.28 39.25
C ASN A 89 10.91 7.69 39.06
N ASP A 90 9.91 8.41 39.53
CA ASP A 90 8.48 8.12 39.50
C ASP A 90 7.79 8.86 38.34
N TYR A 91 8.28 8.66 37.11
CA TYR A 91 7.66 9.29 35.95
C TYR A 91 6.25 8.77 35.72
N THR A 92 5.34 9.71 35.48
CA THR A 92 4.01 9.42 34.94
C THR A 92 4.04 9.59 33.43
N TYR A 93 3.56 8.58 32.70
CA TYR A 93 3.48 8.62 31.25
C TYR A 93 2.07 9.04 30.79
N PRO A 94 1.93 9.73 29.63
CA PRO A 94 3.00 10.21 28.76
C PRO A 94 3.84 11.31 29.42
N LEU A 95 5.17 11.20 29.30
CA LEU A 95 6.11 12.12 29.94
C LEU A 95 6.40 13.32 29.04
N PHE A 96 6.08 14.52 29.52
CA PHE A 96 6.45 15.76 28.84
C PHE A 96 7.94 16.06 29.02
N ILE A 97 8.62 16.25 27.88
CA ILE A 97 10.06 16.51 27.82
C ILE A 97 10.36 17.76 27.01
N THR A 98 11.50 18.38 27.31
CA THR A 98 12.14 19.41 26.48
C THR A 98 13.51 18.89 26.04
N LEU A 99 13.88 19.08 24.78
CA LEU A 99 15.20 18.67 24.28
C LEU A 99 16.27 19.71 24.64
N LYS A 100 17.47 19.29 25.08
CA LYS A 100 18.57 20.24 25.34
C LYS A 100 19.06 20.89 24.05
N SER A 101 19.15 20.10 22.97
CA SER A 101 19.35 20.61 21.62
C SER A 101 18.03 20.65 20.87
N ASN A 102 17.71 21.79 20.24
CA ASN A 102 16.51 21.89 19.42
C ASN A 102 16.68 21.01 18.17
N GLN A 103 15.90 19.94 18.08
CA GLN A 103 15.92 19.02 16.95
C GLN A 103 14.49 18.75 16.48
N SER A 104 14.24 19.02 15.20
CA SER A 104 13.01 18.68 14.51
C SER A 104 13.29 17.52 13.55
N TYR A 105 12.56 16.41 13.70
CA TYR A 105 12.78 15.19 12.93
C TYR A 105 11.98 15.14 11.61
N PHE A 106 11.13 16.14 11.34
CA PHE A 106 10.18 16.18 10.22
C PHE A 106 10.26 17.48 9.40
N THR A 107 11.46 18.01 9.20
CA THR A 107 11.69 19.27 8.45
C THR A 107 11.68 19.10 6.93
N GLN A 108 11.72 17.86 6.44
CA GLN A 108 11.69 17.52 5.01
C GLN A 108 10.31 16.98 4.63
N ASP A 109 9.88 17.23 3.40
CA ASP A 109 8.61 16.71 2.83
C ASP A 109 8.66 15.20 2.50
N GLU A 110 9.70 14.49 2.94
CA GLU A 110 9.82 13.04 2.77
C GLU A 110 9.07 12.30 3.89
N SER A 111 8.29 11.29 3.51
CA SER A 111 7.61 10.40 4.45
C SER A 111 8.55 9.28 4.91
N HIS A 112 8.83 9.22 6.22
CA HIS A 112 9.82 8.31 6.80
C HIS A 112 9.26 6.91 7.08
N TYR A 113 7.94 6.80 7.30
CA TYR A 113 7.29 5.55 7.69
C TYR A 113 7.52 4.40 6.70
N HIS A 114 7.83 4.70 5.42
CA HIS A 114 8.13 3.71 4.40
C HIS A 114 9.40 2.88 4.66
N ASN A 115 10.35 3.45 5.41
CA ASN A 115 11.64 2.82 5.69
C ASN A 115 11.69 2.18 7.10
N MET A 116 10.61 2.32 7.88
CA MET A 116 10.53 1.73 9.21
C MET A 116 10.67 0.21 9.16
N PHE A 117 11.43 -0.33 10.11
CA PHE A 117 11.67 -1.77 10.22
C PHE A 117 12.37 -2.41 9.02
N LYS A 118 12.79 -1.63 8.01
CA LYS A 118 13.47 -2.16 6.82
C LYS A 118 14.98 -2.33 7.05
N THR A 119 15.56 -3.30 6.36
CA THR A 119 17.03 -3.47 6.27
C THR A 119 17.61 -2.49 5.26
N ASN A 120 18.92 -2.23 5.32
CA ASN A 120 19.61 -1.40 4.33
C ASN A 120 19.44 -1.94 2.90
N GLU A 121 19.42 -3.27 2.74
CA GLU A 121 19.19 -3.92 1.45
C GLU A 121 17.78 -3.64 0.92
N GLN A 122 16.75 -3.73 1.77
CA GLN A 122 15.38 -3.37 1.39
C GLN A 122 15.24 -1.90 1.00
N ILE A 123 15.91 -1.00 1.73
CA ILE A 123 15.92 0.44 1.42
C ILE A 123 16.59 0.69 0.06
N GLN A 124 17.73 0.05 -0.22
CA GLN A 124 18.44 0.19 -1.49
C GLN A 124 17.62 -0.35 -2.67
N ILE A 125 17.03 -1.53 -2.54
CA ILE A 125 16.17 -2.11 -3.58
C ILE A 125 14.92 -1.24 -3.81
N ARG A 126 14.29 -0.72 -2.75
CA ARG A 126 13.20 0.24 -2.88
C ARG A 126 13.63 1.44 -3.71
N GLN A 127 14.78 2.03 -3.39
CA GLN A 127 15.29 3.20 -4.10
C GLN A 127 15.58 2.87 -5.57
N HIS A 128 16.13 1.70 -5.88
CA HIS A 128 16.35 1.27 -7.25
C HIS A 128 15.03 1.13 -8.04
N LEU A 129 13.99 0.56 -7.44
CA LEU A 129 12.67 0.47 -8.05
C LEU A 129 12.09 1.87 -8.32
N ILE A 130 12.29 2.82 -7.41
CA ILE A 130 11.88 4.22 -7.58
C ILE A 130 12.65 4.88 -8.71
N ASP A 131 13.98 4.81 -8.69
CA ASP A 131 14.83 5.59 -9.60
C ASP A 131 14.77 5.08 -11.05
N TYR A 132 14.65 3.77 -11.25
CA TYR A 132 14.79 3.16 -12.58
C TYR A 132 13.48 2.64 -13.17
N ILE A 133 12.42 2.50 -12.38
CA ILE A 133 11.18 1.84 -12.83
C ILE A 133 9.97 2.76 -12.65
N PHE A 134 9.67 3.16 -11.42
CA PHE A 134 8.39 3.80 -11.11
C PHE A 134 8.45 5.34 -11.13
N GLY A 135 9.58 5.92 -10.76
CA GLY A 135 9.64 7.31 -10.30
C GLY A 135 8.85 7.52 -8.99
N THR A 136 9.07 8.65 -8.34
CA THR A 136 8.47 8.96 -7.02
C THR A 136 6.93 8.94 -7.08
N LYS A 137 6.34 9.47 -8.16
CA LYS A 137 4.88 9.58 -8.29
C LYS A 137 4.18 8.21 -8.30
N LEU A 138 4.64 7.27 -9.13
CA LEU A 138 4.02 5.95 -9.20
C LEU A 138 4.40 5.08 -8.00
N ALA A 139 5.62 5.24 -7.46
CA ALA A 139 6.02 4.54 -6.24
C ALA A 139 5.13 4.89 -5.04
N ASN A 140 4.71 6.16 -4.92
CA ASN A 140 3.77 6.60 -3.89
C ASN A 140 2.32 6.17 -4.18
N ALA A 141 2.00 5.81 -5.43
CA ALA A 141 0.69 5.33 -5.80
C ALA A 141 0.47 3.83 -5.50
N LEU A 142 1.56 3.06 -5.38
CA LEU A 142 1.51 1.63 -5.02
C LEU A 142 1.00 1.42 -3.58
N LEU A 143 0.30 0.31 -3.38
CA LEU A 143 -0.02 -0.17 -2.03
C LEU A 143 1.29 -0.51 -1.29
N PRO A 144 1.40 -0.18 0.02
CA PRO A 144 2.59 -0.49 0.80
C PRO A 144 3.01 -1.97 0.72
N ASP A 145 2.04 -2.88 0.86
CA ASP A 145 2.23 -4.33 0.74
C ASP A 145 2.72 -4.77 -0.64
N SER A 146 2.26 -4.09 -1.70
CA SER A 146 2.66 -4.40 -3.07
C SER A 146 4.11 -4.01 -3.30
N MET A 147 4.51 -2.81 -2.86
CA MET A 147 5.91 -2.37 -2.91
C MET A 147 6.81 -3.27 -2.05
N GLU A 148 6.40 -3.64 -0.84
CA GLU A 148 7.16 -4.57 0.01
C GLU A 148 7.33 -5.95 -0.63
N SER A 149 6.28 -6.47 -1.25
CA SER A 149 6.36 -7.75 -1.95
C SER A 149 7.32 -7.68 -3.15
N LEU A 150 7.33 -6.58 -3.91
CA LEU A 150 8.28 -6.36 -5.01
C LEU A 150 9.72 -6.27 -4.50
N ILE A 151 9.97 -5.53 -3.42
CA ILE A 151 11.30 -5.41 -2.81
C ILE A 151 11.83 -6.78 -2.40
N ASN A 152 11.04 -7.56 -1.67
CA ASN A 152 11.46 -8.87 -1.20
C ASN A 152 11.64 -9.86 -2.36
N ALA A 153 10.81 -9.79 -3.40
CA ALA A 153 10.98 -10.60 -4.61
C ALA A 153 12.29 -10.29 -5.32
N GLU A 154 12.66 -9.00 -5.43
CA GLU A 154 13.91 -8.58 -6.05
C GLU A 154 15.15 -8.95 -5.24
N ILE A 155 15.10 -8.84 -3.91
CA ILE A 155 16.19 -9.32 -3.05
C ILE A 155 16.43 -10.80 -3.28
N GLU A 156 15.38 -11.62 -3.19
CA GLU A 156 15.50 -13.07 -3.37
C GLU A 156 15.95 -13.43 -4.79
N TYR A 157 15.42 -12.76 -5.81
CA TYR A 157 15.82 -12.97 -7.20
C TYR A 157 17.29 -12.63 -7.43
N LEU A 158 17.76 -11.46 -6.97
CA LEU A 158 19.14 -11.02 -7.16
C LEU A 158 20.14 -11.93 -6.44
N ALA A 159 19.79 -12.43 -5.25
CA ALA A 159 20.61 -13.36 -4.50
C ALA A 159 20.77 -14.72 -5.19
N ASN A 160 19.78 -15.15 -5.99
CA ASN A 160 19.70 -16.52 -6.52
C ASN A 160 19.74 -16.63 -8.05
N ARG A 161 19.81 -15.51 -8.80
CA ARG A 161 19.74 -15.52 -10.28
C ARG A 161 20.83 -16.31 -10.99
N GLU A 162 21.96 -16.59 -10.33
CA GLU A 162 23.06 -17.39 -10.88
C GLU A 162 22.91 -18.89 -10.58
N ASN A 163 21.85 -19.30 -9.85
CA ASN A 163 21.58 -20.69 -9.49
C ASN A 163 20.36 -21.23 -10.30
N PRO A 164 20.59 -21.99 -11.38
CA PRO A 164 19.51 -22.53 -12.22
C PRO A 164 18.60 -23.54 -11.51
N LEU A 165 19.05 -24.11 -10.38
CA LEU A 165 18.32 -25.11 -9.61
C LEU A 165 17.56 -24.50 -8.41
N TYR A 166 17.61 -23.18 -8.25
CA TYR A 166 16.92 -22.51 -7.16
C TYR A 166 15.40 -22.66 -7.29
N ASP A 167 14.75 -23.02 -6.17
CA ASP A 167 13.29 -23.04 -6.08
C ASP A 167 12.76 -21.60 -6.01
N CYS A 168 12.24 -21.10 -7.13
CA CYS A 168 11.79 -19.72 -7.22
C CYS A 168 10.37 -19.49 -6.64
N THR A 169 9.85 -20.40 -5.81
CA THR A 169 8.49 -20.29 -5.25
C THR A 169 8.30 -18.97 -4.51
N GLY A 170 9.27 -18.55 -3.67
CA GLY A 170 9.22 -17.29 -2.93
C GLY A 170 9.09 -16.08 -3.86
N ILE A 171 10.00 -15.97 -4.83
CA ILE A 171 10.02 -14.93 -5.87
C ILE A 171 8.66 -14.85 -6.60
N VAL A 172 8.17 -15.99 -7.10
CA VAL A 172 6.91 -16.05 -7.86
C VAL A 172 5.71 -15.62 -7.02
N LEU A 173 5.62 -16.09 -5.76
CA LEU A 173 4.50 -15.76 -4.89
C LEU A 173 4.50 -14.29 -4.46
N LEU A 174 5.68 -13.71 -4.22
CA LEU A 174 5.81 -12.28 -3.89
C LEU A 174 5.43 -11.39 -5.08
N TYR A 175 5.92 -11.71 -6.28
CA TYR A 175 5.48 -11.03 -7.50
C TYR A 175 3.98 -11.15 -7.71
N ALA A 176 3.43 -12.35 -7.57
CA ALA A 176 2.00 -12.56 -7.74
C ALA A 176 1.17 -11.81 -6.70
N LYS A 177 1.58 -11.79 -5.43
CA LYS A 177 0.90 -11.05 -4.37
C LYS A 177 0.79 -9.56 -4.71
N SER A 178 1.87 -8.94 -5.16
CA SER A 178 1.86 -7.53 -5.57
C SER A 178 0.87 -7.27 -6.72
N MET A 179 0.89 -8.13 -7.75
CA MET A 179 0.00 -7.97 -8.90
C MET A 179 -1.45 -8.29 -8.57
N GLU A 180 -1.74 -9.30 -7.74
CA GLU A 180 -3.09 -9.64 -7.31
C GLU A 180 -3.77 -8.44 -6.63
N GLN A 181 -3.07 -7.78 -5.70
CA GLN A 181 -3.58 -6.60 -5.00
C GLN A 181 -3.83 -5.43 -5.95
N GLU A 182 -2.86 -5.06 -6.78
CA GLU A 182 -2.99 -3.91 -7.68
C GLU A 182 -4.01 -4.17 -8.80
N ILE A 183 -4.10 -5.40 -9.32
CA ILE A 183 -5.13 -5.78 -10.31
C ILE A 183 -6.54 -5.67 -9.72
N MET A 184 -6.75 -6.12 -8.48
CA MET A 184 -8.06 -5.99 -7.84
C MET A 184 -8.41 -4.53 -7.58
N ARG A 185 -7.44 -3.72 -7.17
CA ARG A 185 -7.62 -2.27 -6.99
C ARG A 185 -7.98 -1.57 -8.30
N PHE A 186 -7.27 -1.89 -9.39
CA PHE A 186 -7.57 -1.41 -10.73
C PHE A 186 -8.98 -1.80 -11.18
N TYR A 187 -9.34 -3.08 -11.10
CA TYR A 187 -10.68 -3.51 -11.50
C TYR A 187 -11.77 -2.86 -10.66
N ARG A 188 -11.57 -2.67 -9.35
CA ARG A 188 -12.55 -1.95 -8.51
C ARG A 188 -12.80 -0.54 -9.04
N ALA A 189 -11.74 0.22 -9.35
CA ALA A 189 -11.86 1.57 -9.90
C ALA A 189 -12.52 1.57 -11.30
N LEU A 190 -12.18 0.59 -12.15
CA LEU A 190 -12.79 0.44 -13.47
C LEU A 190 -14.29 0.12 -13.36
N PHE A 191 -14.68 -0.82 -12.51
CA PHE A 191 -16.08 -1.19 -12.32
C PHE A 191 -16.89 -0.05 -11.70
N ALA A 192 -16.34 0.69 -10.73
CA ALA A 192 -16.99 1.90 -10.22
C ALA A 192 -17.27 2.91 -11.33
N THR A 193 -16.27 3.14 -12.19
CA THR A 193 -16.38 4.04 -13.35
C THR A 193 -17.46 3.57 -14.34
N LEU A 194 -17.48 2.27 -14.67
CA LEU A 194 -18.43 1.71 -15.64
C LEU A 194 -19.86 1.64 -15.08
N VAL A 195 -20.04 1.30 -13.80
CA VAL A 195 -21.34 1.29 -13.13
C VAL A 195 -21.94 2.70 -13.13
N GLU A 196 -21.14 3.69 -12.75
CA GLU A 196 -21.61 5.07 -12.76
C GLU A 196 -21.94 5.56 -14.17
N PHE A 197 -21.06 5.27 -15.15
CA PHE A 197 -21.33 5.58 -16.55
C PHE A 197 -22.62 4.93 -17.05
N GLU A 198 -22.82 3.64 -16.81
CA GLU A 198 -24.03 2.93 -17.25
C GLU A 198 -25.30 3.53 -16.60
N SER A 199 -25.24 3.90 -15.33
CA SER A 199 -26.35 4.59 -14.65
C SER A 199 -26.67 5.95 -15.26
N THR A 200 -25.69 6.68 -15.82
CA THR A 200 -25.97 7.93 -16.56
C THR A 200 -26.69 7.71 -17.88
N LEU A 201 -26.60 6.52 -18.47
CA LEU A 201 -27.25 6.22 -19.75
C LEU A 201 -28.70 5.77 -19.59
N THR A 202 -29.03 5.12 -18.48
CA THR A 202 -30.29 4.36 -18.33
C THR A 202 -31.28 4.98 -17.34
N GLU A 203 -30.87 6.00 -16.57
CA GLU A 203 -31.66 6.59 -15.46
C GLU A 203 -32.16 5.54 -14.43
N VAL A 204 -31.56 4.35 -14.42
CA VAL A 204 -31.84 3.25 -13.49
C VAL A 204 -30.54 2.68 -12.91
N GLU A 205 -30.67 1.82 -11.90
CA GLU A 205 -29.52 1.08 -11.37
C GLU A 205 -28.82 0.28 -12.48
N SER A 206 -27.50 0.42 -12.55
CA SER A 206 -26.66 -0.24 -13.56
C SER A 206 -26.74 -1.78 -13.42
N PRO A 207 -27.11 -2.52 -14.48
CA PRO A 207 -27.05 -3.98 -14.48
C PRO A 207 -25.67 -4.54 -14.11
N LEU A 208 -24.59 -3.81 -14.37
CA LEU A 208 -23.25 -4.22 -13.90
C LEU A 208 -23.14 -4.31 -12.39
N ALA A 209 -23.84 -3.46 -11.64
CA ALA A 209 -23.83 -3.48 -10.18
C ALA A 209 -24.42 -4.78 -9.60
N ALA A 210 -25.42 -5.35 -10.28
CA ALA A 210 -26.11 -6.57 -9.87
C ALA A 210 -25.39 -7.87 -10.24
N ILE A 211 -24.28 -7.82 -11.01
CA ILE A 211 -23.53 -9.02 -11.37
C ILE A 211 -22.97 -9.69 -10.12
N THR A 212 -23.16 -11.00 -10.01
CA THR A 212 -22.56 -11.81 -8.97
C THR A 212 -21.28 -12.51 -9.43
N TYR A 213 -20.42 -12.79 -8.45
CA TYR A 213 -19.24 -13.62 -8.59
C TYR A 213 -19.08 -14.48 -7.34
N SER A 214 -18.33 -15.58 -7.46
CA SER A 214 -18.09 -16.48 -6.33
C SER A 214 -16.60 -16.77 -6.17
N VAL A 215 -16.12 -16.75 -4.93
CA VAL A 215 -14.77 -17.15 -4.55
C VAL A 215 -14.88 -18.12 -3.39
N HIS A 216 -14.37 -19.34 -3.56
CA HIS A 216 -14.52 -20.43 -2.58
C HIS A 216 -15.98 -20.62 -2.12
N GLU A 217 -16.91 -20.67 -3.08
CA GLU A 217 -18.36 -20.86 -2.84
C GLU A 217 -19.07 -19.72 -2.09
N ILE A 218 -18.35 -18.64 -1.74
CA ILE A 218 -18.94 -17.42 -1.19
C ILE A 218 -19.33 -16.52 -2.36
N GLU A 219 -20.63 -16.33 -2.55
CA GLU A 219 -21.18 -15.40 -3.51
C GLU A 219 -21.21 -13.97 -2.97
N SER A 220 -20.89 -13.00 -3.82
CA SER A 220 -21.04 -11.56 -3.57
C SER A 220 -21.36 -10.84 -4.89
N SER A 221 -21.95 -9.65 -4.80
CA SER A 221 -22.21 -8.81 -5.98
C SER A 221 -21.12 -7.78 -6.23
N VAL A 222 -21.06 -7.25 -7.46
CA VAL A 222 -20.20 -6.11 -7.80
C VAL A 222 -20.53 -4.91 -6.92
N GLN A 223 -21.81 -4.62 -6.68
CA GLN A 223 -22.22 -3.52 -5.80
C GLN A 223 -21.67 -3.68 -4.39
N GLU A 224 -21.85 -4.86 -3.77
CA GLU A 224 -21.33 -5.14 -2.43
C GLU A 224 -19.80 -4.96 -2.40
N TRP A 225 -19.10 -5.37 -3.46
CA TRP A 225 -17.66 -5.19 -3.57
C TRP A 225 -17.28 -3.72 -3.60
N LEU A 226 -17.92 -2.92 -4.45
CA LEU A 226 -17.68 -1.49 -4.59
C LEU A 226 -17.99 -0.71 -3.31
N GLU A 227 -18.98 -1.14 -2.53
CA GLU A 227 -19.34 -0.56 -1.23
C GLU A 227 -18.45 -1.05 -0.07
N GLY A 228 -17.56 -2.02 -0.30
CA GLY A 228 -16.72 -2.60 0.75
C GLY A 228 -17.47 -3.53 1.70
N LYS A 229 -18.65 -4.02 1.31
CA LYS A 229 -19.51 -4.91 2.09
C LYS A 229 -19.49 -6.36 1.61
N ALA A 230 -18.81 -6.65 0.50
CA ALA A 230 -18.70 -8.01 -0.03
C ALA A 230 -18.07 -8.96 0.98
N LYS A 231 -18.67 -10.15 1.13
CA LYS A 231 -18.15 -11.22 1.99
C LYS A 231 -16.84 -11.79 1.46
N SER A 232 -16.62 -11.70 0.16
CA SER A 232 -15.36 -12.09 -0.47
C SER A 232 -15.01 -11.10 -1.59
N THR A 233 -13.76 -10.67 -1.64
CA THR A 233 -13.26 -9.86 -2.75
C THR A 233 -13.06 -10.74 -3.98
N PRO A 234 -13.25 -10.20 -5.21
CA PRO A 234 -12.90 -10.93 -6.42
C PRO A 234 -11.44 -11.41 -6.38
N ALA A 235 -11.20 -12.54 -7.04
CA ALA A 235 -9.87 -13.11 -7.22
C ALA A 235 -9.50 -13.14 -8.71
N LEU A 236 -8.23 -13.39 -9.06
CA LEU A 236 -7.79 -13.48 -10.46
C LEU A 236 -8.68 -14.41 -11.31
N GLY A 237 -9.13 -15.53 -10.73
CA GLY A 237 -10.02 -16.49 -11.41
C GLY A 237 -11.37 -15.90 -11.82
N THR A 238 -11.90 -14.94 -11.07
CA THR A 238 -13.19 -14.28 -11.36
C THR A 238 -13.09 -13.18 -12.41
N THR A 239 -11.90 -12.62 -12.63
CA THR A 239 -11.69 -11.46 -13.53
C THR A 239 -12.15 -11.71 -14.96
N LYS A 240 -12.01 -12.95 -15.46
CA LYS A 240 -12.45 -13.33 -16.81
C LYS A 240 -13.97 -13.22 -16.96
N HIS A 241 -14.73 -13.67 -15.96
CA HIS A 241 -16.19 -13.58 -15.93
C HIS A 241 -16.62 -12.11 -15.85
N LEU A 242 -16.09 -11.39 -14.86
CA LEU A 242 -16.40 -9.98 -14.65
C LEU A 242 -16.11 -9.15 -15.91
N ARG A 243 -14.94 -9.31 -16.53
CA ARG A 243 -14.59 -8.62 -17.78
C ARG A 243 -15.56 -8.94 -18.92
N LYS A 244 -16.00 -10.19 -19.04
CA LYS A 244 -16.96 -10.59 -20.08
C LYS A 244 -18.29 -9.86 -19.89
N CYS A 245 -18.78 -9.78 -18.65
CA CYS A 245 -20.01 -9.06 -18.35
C CYS A 245 -19.88 -7.55 -18.57
N ALA A 246 -18.71 -6.96 -18.26
CA ALA A 246 -18.47 -5.53 -18.44
C ALA A 246 -18.16 -5.12 -19.90
N GLN A 247 -17.96 -6.07 -20.81
CA GLN A 247 -17.42 -5.80 -22.15
C GLN A 247 -18.27 -4.81 -22.96
N GLN A 248 -19.59 -4.94 -22.92
CA GLN A 248 -20.48 -4.06 -23.67
C GLN A 248 -20.41 -2.61 -23.18
N VAL A 249 -20.48 -2.42 -21.86
CA VAL A 249 -20.41 -1.09 -21.23
C VAL A 249 -19.02 -0.48 -21.43
N LEU A 250 -17.96 -1.29 -21.35
CA LEU A 250 -16.58 -0.83 -21.61
C LEU A 250 -16.41 -0.30 -23.04
N GLU A 251 -17.03 -0.95 -24.05
CA GLU A 251 -16.95 -0.49 -25.44
C GLU A 251 -17.79 0.79 -25.65
N GLN A 252 -18.94 0.94 -24.97
CA GLN A 252 -19.70 2.19 -25.00
C GLN A 252 -18.92 3.34 -24.33
N TRP A 253 -18.38 3.10 -23.14
CA TRP A 253 -17.60 4.08 -22.38
C TRP A 253 -16.38 4.56 -23.17
N LYS A 254 -15.69 3.64 -23.86
CA LYS A 254 -14.52 3.92 -24.70
C LYS A 254 -14.79 4.99 -25.76
N TYR A 255 -15.94 4.94 -26.45
CA TYR A 255 -16.28 5.88 -27.54
C TYR A 255 -17.14 7.06 -27.12
N ASP A 256 -17.58 7.12 -25.87
CA ASP A 256 -18.35 8.26 -25.39
C ASP A 256 -17.53 9.57 -25.52
N LYS A 257 -18.12 10.65 -26.00
CA LYS A 257 -17.38 11.92 -26.20
C LYS A 257 -17.52 12.89 -25.03
N ALA A 258 -18.55 12.70 -24.20
CA ALA A 258 -18.84 13.57 -23.06
C ALA A 258 -17.97 13.23 -21.85
N TYR A 259 -17.67 11.94 -21.67
CA TYR A 259 -16.90 11.41 -20.56
C TYR A 259 -15.41 11.62 -20.81
N LYS A 260 -14.84 12.65 -20.17
CA LYS A 260 -13.42 13.03 -20.28
C LYS A 260 -12.63 12.58 -19.06
N LEU A 261 -11.42 12.06 -19.30
CA LEU A 261 -10.43 11.75 -18.27
C LEU A 261 -9.34 12.82 -18.31
N ASP A 262 -8.95 13.34 -17.15
CA ASP A 262 -7.78 14.19 -16.99
C ASP A 262 -6.56 13.34 -16.66
N SER A 263 -5.97 12.71 -17.68
CA SER A 263 -4.83 11.82 -17.44
C SER A 263 -3.97 11.56 -18.67
N SER A 264 -2.81 10.95 -18.45
CA SER A 264 -1.89 10.52 -19.49
C SER A 264 -2.41 9.35 -20.34
N LEU A 265 -3.42 8.60 -19.88
CA LEU A 265 -4.03 7.50 -20.64
C LEU A 265 -5.47 7.85 -20.99
N ASN A 266 -5.81 7.74 -22.26
CA ASN A 266 -7.19 7.96 -22.69
C ASN A 266 -8.04 6.67 -22.46
N LYS A 267 -9.36 6.79 -22.64
CA LYS A 267 -10.28 5.66 -22.48
C LYS A 267 -10.00 4.50 -23.43
N HIS A 268 -9.53 4.77 -24.64
CA HIS A 268 -9.13 3.74 -25.59
C HIS A 268 -7.95 2.92 -25.05
N ASP A 269 -6.93 3.59 -24.49
CA ASP A 269 -5.76 2.93 -23.92
C ASP A 269 -6.14 2.05 -22.73
N ILE A 270 -6.99 2.56 -21.84
CA ILE A 270 -7.49 1.83 -20.66
C ILE A 270 -8.32 0.62 -21.08
N SER A 271 -9.26 0.79 -22.01
CA SER A 271 -10.11 -0.31 -22.50
C SER A 271 -9.29 -1.37 -23.23
N TYR A 272 -8.30 -0.97 -24.04
CA TYR A 272 -7.40 -1.89 -24.72
C TYR A 272 -6.51 -2.65 -23.71
N PHE A 273 -5.97 -1.94 -22.72
CA PHE A 273 -5.17 -2.54 -21.66
C PHE A 273 -5.99 -3.57 -20.87
N ALA A 274 -7.15 -3.19 -20.34
CA ALA A 274 -8.02 -4.07 -19.56
C ALA A 274 -8.52 -5.27 -20.37
N GLY A 275 -8.91 -5.04 -21.62
CA GLY A 275 -9.47 -6.06 -22.51
C GLY A 275 -8.45 -7.10 -22.97
N ILE A 276 -7.26 -6.66 -23.37
CA ILE A 276 -6.29 -7.49 -24.09
C ILE A 276 -5.01 -7.71 -23.29
N LYS A 277 -4.26 -6.62 -23.00
CA LYS A 277 -2.92 -6.74 -22.39
C LYS A 277 -3.00 -7.36 -20.99
N LEU A 278 -3.86 -6.83 -20.12
CA LEU A 278 -4.03 -7.30 -18.76
C LEU A 278 -4.61 -8.72 -18.73
N GLY A 279 -5.56 -9.03 -19.61
CA GLY A 279 -6.10 -10.38 -19.73
C GLY A 279 -5.05 -11.42 -20.09
N SER A 280 -4.17 -11.10 -21.04
CA SER A 280 -3.03 -11.94 -21.42
C SER A 280 -2.04 -12.10 -20.26
N PHE A 281 -1.74 -11.02 -19.54
CA PHE A 281 -0.88 -11.07 -18.35
C PHE A 281 -1.45 -11.96 -17.24
N ILE A 282 -2.73 -11.81 -16.89
CA ILE A 282 -3.38 -12.61 -15.85
C ILE A 282 -3.28 -14.11 -16.18
N ASN A 283 -3.48 -14.50 -17.45
CA ASN A 283 -3.35 -15.90 -17.85
C ASN A 283 -1.93 -16.44 -17.60
N THR A 284 -0.89 -15.67 -17.95
CA THR A 284 0.50 -16.06 -17.69
C THR A 284 0.81 -16.10 -16.20
N LEU A 285 0.35 -15.11 -15.45
CA LEU A 285 0.53 -15.05 -14.00
C LEU A 285 -0.08 -16.29 -13.34
N GLN A 286 -1.33 -16.63 -13.66
CA GLN A 286 -1.99 -17.83 -13.13
C GLN A 286 -1.30 -19.13 -13.55
N ALA A 287 -0.82 -19.22 -14.79
CA ALA A 287 -0.11 -20.40 -15.28
C ALA A 287 1.21 -20.68 -14.53
N ILE A 288 1.86 -19.63 -14.01
CA ILE A 288 3.11 -19.74 -13.24
C ILE A 288 2.83 -19.86 -11.74
N ARG A 289 1.94 -19.02 -11.20
CA ARG A 289 1.66 -18.94 -9.76
C ARG A 289 0.83 -20.10 -9.23
N ASN A 290 -0.17 -20.59 -9.97
CA ASN A 290 -1.03 -21.66 -9.45
C ASN A 290 -0.24 -22.95 -9.18
N PRO A 291 0.63 -23.42 -10.09
CA PRO A 291 1.48 -24.58 -9.79
C PRO A 291 2.44 -24.34 -8.61
N ALA A 292 3.02 -23.13 -8.52
CA ALA A 292 3.91 -22.76 -7.41
C ALA A 292 3.21 -22.84 -6.05
N ALA A 293 1.95 -22.39 -5.97
CA ALA A 293 1.14 -22.48 -4.76
C ALA A 293 0.72 -23.92 -4.39
N HIS A 294 0.73 -24.86 -5.34
CA HIS A 294 0.27 -26.24 -5.16
C HIS A 294 1.43 -27.27 -5.25
N ALA A 295 2.63 -26.87 -4.84
CA ALA A 295 3.83 -27.71 -4.65
C ALA A 295 4.67 -28.06 -5.90
N ARG A 296 4.62 -27.28 -6.98
CA ARG A 296 5.64 -27.33 -8.04
C ARG A 296 6.64 -26.20 -7.90
N SER A 297 7.93 -26.52 -7.77
CA SER A 297 9.01 -25.52 -7.74
C SER A 297 9.12 -24.83 -9.11
N PRO A 298 8.80 -23.52 -9.21
CA PRO A 298 8.95 -22.80 -10.45
C PRO A 298 10.43 -22.54 -10.74
N SER A 299 10.78 -22.50 -12.02
CA SER A 299 12.15 -22.26 -12.46
C SER A 299 12.50 -20.77 -12.48
N LEU A 300 13.80 -20.47 -12.52
CA LEU A 300 14.30 -19.12 -12.72
C LEU A 300 13.75 -18.47 -14.00
N ALA A 301 13.57 -19.23 -15.08
CA ALA A 301 12.99 -18.72 -16.32
C ALA A 301 11.54 -18.25 -16.14
N GLN A 302 10.75 -18.96 -15.32
CA GLN A 302 9.38 -18.55 -15.00
C GLN A 302 9.36 -17.30 -14.11
N ALA A 303 10.24 -17.23 -13.12
CA ALA A 303 10.40 -16.04 -12.28
C ALA A 303 10.84 -14.82 -13.10
N SER A 304 11.84 -14.97 -13.97
CA SER A 304 12.30 -13.92 -14.91
C SER A 304 11.17 -13.46 -15.83
N THR A 305 10.35 -14.38 -16.35
CA THR A 305 9.19 -14.02 -17.19
C THR A 305 8.22 -13.09 -16.45
N LEU A 306 7.93 -13.36 -15.17
CA LEU A 306 7.09 -12.49 -14.36
C LEU A 306 7.79 -11.15 -14.09
N ARG A 307 9.04 -11.20 -13.63
CA ARG A 307 9.87 -10.02 -13.35
C ARG A 307 9.91 -9.06 -14.55
N GLU A 308 10.23 -9.56 -15.73
CA GLU A 308 10.36 -8.75 -16.94
C GLU A 308 9.04 -8.07 -17.33
N ARG A 309 7.91 -8.77 -17.20
CA ARG A 309 6.59 -8.22 -17.54
C ARG A 309 6.07 -7.25 -16.49
N ILE A 310 6.33 -7.52 -15.22
CA ILE A 310 5.90 -6.67 -14.10
C ILE A 310 6.74 -5.40 -14.08
N LEU A 311 8.06 -5.52 -14.16
CA LEU A 311 9.00 -4.41 -14.05
C LEU A 311 9.32 -3.71 -15.38
N GLY A 312 8.94 -4.29 -16.52
CA GLY A 312 9.20 -3.69 -17.84
C GLY A 312 10.64 -3.83 -18.32
N ILE A 313 11.25 -4.98 -18.07
CA ILE A 313 12.64 -5.23 -18.46
C ILE A 313 12.63 -5.77 -19.89
N GLY A 314 13.15 -4.97 -20.83
CA GLY A 314 13.13 -5.30 -22.26
C GLY A 314 11.74 -5.22 -22.92
N GLN A 315 10.71 -4.75 -22.20
CA GLN A 315 9.34 -4.62 -22.68
C GLN A 315 8.56 -3.59 -21.86
N GLU A 316 7.32 -3.28 -22.25
CA GLU A 316 6.44 -2.41 -21.47
C GLU A 316 6.04 -3.07 -20.14
N SER A 317 6.15 -2.34 -19.03
CA SER A 317 5.73 -2.80 -17.70
C SER A 317 4.20 -2.84 -17.60
N VAL A 318 3.66 -4.02 -17.27
CA VAL A 318 2.23 -4.17 -16.98
C VAL A 318 1.83 -3.38 -15.73
N LEU A 319 2.70 -3.33 -14.72
CA LEU A 319 2.42 -2.64 -13.46
C LEU A 319 2.38 -1.12 -13.65
N ILE A 320 3.31 -0.54 -14.41
CA ILE A 320 3.29 0.90 -14.73
C ILE A 320 2.01 1.27 -15.47
N THR A 321 1.67 0.54 -16.54
CA THR A 321 0.45 0.82 -17.31
C THR A 321 -0.81 0.66 -16.45
N LEU A 322 -0.83 -0.31 -15.53
CA LEU A 322 -1.90 -0.50 -14.56
C LEU A 322 -2.03 0.68 -13.59
N LEU A 323 -0.92 1.17 -13.04
CA LEU A 323 -0.92 2.31 -12.11
C LEU A 323 -1.33 3.61 -12.80
N LEU A 324 -0.89 3.82 -14.03
CA LEU A 324 -1.32 4.96 -14.85
C LEU A 324 -2.82 4.90 -15.14
N ALA A 325 -3.33 3.72 -15.50
CA ALA A 325 -4.76 3.52 -15.77
C ALA A 325 -5.59 3.71 -14.51
N LEU A 326 -5.12 3.22 -13.36
CA LEU A 326 -5.75 3.44 -12.07
C LEU A 326 -5.78 4.93 -11.70
N SER A 327 -4.65 5.64 -11.84
CA SER A 327 -4.58 7.09 -11.60
C SER A 327 -5.53 7.86 -12.50
N ALA A 328 -5.72 7.42 -13.75
CA ALA A 328 -6.66 8.03 -14.69
C ALA A 328 -8.12 7.87 -14.25
N LEU A 329 -8.49 6.67 -13.78
CA LEU A 329 -9.85 6.36 -13.32
C LEU A 329 -10.19 7.05 -11.99
N GLN A 330 -9.19 7.38 -11.17
CA GLN A 330 -9.37 8.05 -9.88
C GLN A 330 -9.22 9.58 -9.94
N ALA A 331 -8.82 10.13 -11.09
CA ALA A 331 -8.70 11.57 -11.26
C ALA A 331 -10.08 12.26 -11.17
N PRO A 332 -10.16 13.49 -10.59
CA PRO A 332 -11.39 14.27 -10.61
C PRO A 332 -11.83 14.51 -12.05
N ARG A 333 -13.14 14.41 -12.29
CA ARG A 333 -13.71 14.53 -13.63
C ARG A 333 -13.78 15.99 -14.05
N ILE A 334 -13.38 16.27 -15.28
CA ILE A 334 -13.54 17.61 -15.88
C ILE A 334 -14.98 17.72 -16.38
N SER A 335 -15.71 18.72 -15.85
CA SER A 335 -17.05 19.13 -16.31
C SER A 335 -17.03 19.70 -17.72
#